data_AF-A0A7W1Z8V9-F1
#
_entry.id   AF-A0A7W1Z8V9-F1
#
_cell.length_a   1.000
_cell.length_b   1.000
_cell.length_c   1.000
_cell.angle_alpha   90.00
_cell.angle_beta   90.00
_cell.angle_gamma   90.00
#
_symmetry.space_group_name_H-M   'P 1'
#
loop_
_entity.id
_entity.type
_entity.pdbx_description
1 polymer ?
#
loop_
_entity_poly.entity_id
_entity_poly.type
_entity_poly.pdbx_seq_one_letter_code
_entity_poly.pdbx_strand_id
1 'polypeptide(L)'
;MKRDEIIGFLPLWAGIADSSQAKRLLKKLTDPEQFWRPFGVPSLSAEDSYYNPKGYWNGPVWVEWNYLVMRGLLDYGFKTEAKELVNNVSKGMITILKQNHNLWEFYSPDEAWG
;
A
#
# COMPACT_ATOMS: atom_id res chain seq x y z
N MET A 1 9.12 -10.03 11.92
CA MET A 1 10.19 -9.71 10.94
C MET A 1 11.12 -8.68 11.56
N LYS A 2 12.31 -8.44 10.99
CA LYS A 2 13.20 -7.37 11.46
C LYS A 2 12.65 -5.96 11.13
N ARG A 3 11.73 -5.86 10.17
CA ARG A 3 11.05 -4.64 9.72
C ARG A 3 9.61 -4.94 9.36
N ASP A 4 8.77 -3.90 9.37
CA ASP A 4 7.39 -3.98 8.91
C ASP A 4 7.36 -3.64 7.41
N GLU A 5 7.07 -4.64 6.59
CA GLU A 5 7.08 -4.56 5.12
C GLU A 5 5.73 -4.99 4.55
N ILE A 6 5.41 -4.55 3.33
CA ILE A 6 4.13 -4.83 2.65
C ILE A 6 3.82 -6.34 2.55
N ILE A 7 4.85 -7.19 2.53
CA ILE A 7 4.70 -8.65 2.52
C ILE A 7 3.93 -9.19 3.73
N GLY A 8 3.93 -8.45 4.85
CA GLY A 8 3.18 -8.79 6.06
C GLY A 8 1.66 -8.81 5.86
N PHE A 9 1.16 -8.20 4.78
CA PHE A 9 -0.26 -8.19 4.43
C PHE A 9 -0.67 -9.29 3.44
N LEU A 10 0.29 -10.00 2.82
CA LEU A 10 -0.01 -11.11 1.90
C LEU A 10 -0.81 -12.27 2.50
N PRO A 11 -0.81 -12.54 3.83
CA PRO A 11 -1.73 -13.51 4.41
C PRO A 11 -3.22 -13.24 4.11
N LEU A 12 -3.60 -11.96 3.91
CA LEU A 12 -4.96 -11.59 3.46
C LEU A 12 -5.20 -12.05 2.02
N TRP A 13 -4.26 -11.82 1.12
CA TRP A 13 -4.39 -12.25 -0.28
C TRP A 13 -4.35 -13.78 -0.42
N ALA A 14 -3.46 -14.45 0.32
CA ALA A 14 -3.32 -15.89 0.28
C ALA A 14 -4.49 -16.64 0.96
N GLY A 15 -5.39 -15.94 1.66
CA GLY A 15 -6.54 -16.54 2.34
C GLY A 15 -6.16 -17.41 3.54
N ILE A 16 -4.97 -17.20 4.13
CA ILE A 16 -4.46 -18.02 5.23
C ILE A 16 -4.63 -17.37 6.61
N ALA A 17 -5.03 -16.09 6.66
CA ALA A 17 -5.30 -15.41 7.91
C ALA A 17 -6.67 -15.83 8.48
N ASP A 18 -6.76 -16.10 9.78
CA ASP A 18 -8.05 -16.19 10.46
C ASP A 18 -8.71 -14.80 10.63
N SER A 19 -9.99 -14.75 10.98
CA SER A 19 -10.73 -13.48 11.14
C SER A 19 -10.13 -12.52 12.17
N SER A 20 -9.46 -13.04 13.21
CA SER A 20 -8.78 -12.22 14.22
C SER A 20 -7.48 -11.64 13.67
N GLN A 21 -6.72 -12.44 12.93
CA GLN A 21 -5.49 -12.05 12.25
C GLN A 21 -5.80 -10.99 11.19
N ALA A 22 -6.83 -11.21 10.37
CA ALA A 22 -7.27 -10.28 9.34
C ALA A 22 -7.63 -8.90 9.91
N LYS A 23 -8.34 -8.84 11.04
CA LYS A 23 -8.64 -7.58 11.74
C LYS A 23 -7.39 -6.88 12.27
N ARG A 24 -6.40 -7.64 12.77
CA ARG A 24 -5.12 -7.05 13.24
C ARG A 24 -4.30 -6.51 12.07
N LEU A 25 -4.25 -7.24 10.96
CA LEU A 25 -3.60 -6.82 9.73
C LEU A 25 -4.26 -5.57 9.17
N LEU A 26 -5.59 -5.52 9.13
CA LEU A 26 -6.34 -4.33 8.71
C LEU A 26 -5.98 -3.12 9.57
N LYS A 27 -6.02 -3.25 10.89
CA LYS A 27 -5.68 -2.16 11.81
C LYS A 27 -4.28 -1.59 11.56
N LYS A 28 -3.29 -2.46 11.32
CA LYS A 28 -1.91 -2.07 11.03
C LYS A 28 -1.78 -1.44 9.64
N LEU A 29 -2.48 -2.00 8.65
CA LEU A 29 -2.50 -1.50 7.27
C LEU A 29 -3.06 -0.09 7.20
N THR A 30 -4.16 0.18 7.92
CA THR A 30 -4.87 1.46 7.90
C THR A 30 -4.30 2.49 8.88
N ASP A 31 -3.09 2.27 9.42
CA ASP A 31 -2.38 3.24 10.22
C ASP A 31 -1.73 4.30 9.31
N PRO A 32 -2.16 5.58 9.36
CA PRO A 32 -1.63 6.62 8.48
C PRO A 32 -0.16 6.93 8.76
N GLU A 33 0.35 6.69 9.97
CA GLU A 33 1.76 6.94 10.29
C GLU A 33 2.68 5.85 9.73
N GLN A 34 2.13 4.75 9.20
CA GLN A 34 2.90 3.60 8.76
C GLN A 34 2.65 3.22 7.30
N PHE A 35 1.45 2.74 6.98
CA PHE A 35 1.14 2.11 5.70
C PHE A 35 0.00 2.80 4.95
N TRP A 36 -0.86 3.55 5.64
CA TRP A 36 -2.02 4.19 5.01
C TRP A 36 -1.68 5.58 4.47
N ARG A 37 -0.80 5.62 3.48
CA ARG A 37 -0.25 6.86 2.92
C ARG A 37 -1.12 7.43 1.80
N PRO A 38 -1.02 8.73 1.49
CA PRO A 38 -1.93 9.43 0.57
C PRO A 38 -2.08 8.82 -0.83
N PHE A 39 -1.06 8.14 -1.35
CA PHE A 39 -1.04 7.57 -2.70
C PHE A 39 -0.99 6.04 -2.73
N GLY A 40 -1.21 5.36 -1.60
CA GLY A 40 -1.25 3.91 -1.51
C GLY A 40 -0.35 3.35 -0.42
N VAL A 41 -0.25 2.02 -0.38
CA VAL A 41 0.52 1.29 0.63
C VAL A 41 1.99 1.19 0.21
N PRO A 42 2.93 1.69 1.02
CA PRO A 42 4.35 1.64 0.73
C PRO A 42 4.92 0.23 0.91
N SER A 43 6.03 -0.05 0.25
CA SER A 43 6.79 -1.31 0.40
C SER A 43 7.34 -1.54 1.82
N LEU A 44 7.64 -0.46 2.54
CA LEU A 44 8.17 -0.43 3.91
C LEU A 44 7.36 0.56 4.75
N SER A 45 7.15 0.26 6.04
CA SER A 45 6.48 1.19 6.97
C SER A 45 7.17 2.55 7.00
N ALA A 46 6.38 3.62 6.99
CA ALA A 46 6.87 5.00 7.10
C ALA A 46 7.52 5.34 8.45
N GLU A 47 7.31 4.51 9.49
CA GLU A 47 8.02 4.62 10.77
C GLU A 47 9.43 4.01 10.74
N ASP A 48 9.78 3.23 9.72
CA ASP A 48 11.12 2.63 9.64
C ASP A 48 12.17 3.68 9.31
N SER A 49 13.30 3.67 10.02
CA SER A 49 14.45 4.57 9.76
C SER A 49 15.03 4.52 8.33
N TYR A 50 14.77 3.44 7.58
CA TYR A 50 15.20 3.27 6.20
C TYR A 50 14.13 3.67 5.19
N TYR A 51 12.97 4.15 5.64
CA TYR A 51 11.90 4.60 4.77
C TYR A 51 12.37 5.77 3.90
N ASN A 52 12.22 5.59 2.59
CA ASN A 52 12.48 6.61 1.58
C ASN A 52 11.33 6.58 0.56
N PRO A 53 10.44 7.59 0.52
CA PRO A 53 9.31 7.60 -0.40
C PRO A 53 9.71 7.69 -1.89
N LYS A 54 10.97 8.05 -2.17
CA LYS A 54 11.58 8.09 -3.51
C LYS A 54 12.69 7.04 -3.69
N GLY A 55 12.68 6.01 -2.84
CA GLY A 55 13.61 4.89 -2.89
C GLY A 55 13.25 3.87 -3.96
N TYR A 56 13.36 2.57 -3.64
CA TYR A 56 12.95 1.49 -4.54
C TYR A 56 12.05 0.47 -3.81
N TRP A 57 12.63 -0.40 -2.98
CA TRP A 57 11.90 -1.37 -2.13
C TRP A 57 11.83 -0.95 -0.65
N ASN A 58 12.03 0.32 -0.36
CA ASN A 58 12.07 0.87 0.99
C ASN A 58 11.14 2.08 1.17
N GLY A 59 10.00 2.10 0.49
CA GLY A 59 9.03 3.20 0.60
C GLY A 59 8.07 3.31 -0.57
N PRO A 60 8.51 3.26 -1.84
CA PRO A 60 7.59 3.43 -2.96
C PRO A 60 6.40 2.46 -2.98
N VAL A 61 5.31 2.95 -3.57
CA VAL A 61 4.06 2.24 -3.87
C VAL A 61 4.22 1.50 -5.19
N TRP A 62 4.23 0.17 -5.09
CA TRP A 62 4.22 -0.73 -6.24
C TRP A 62 2.77 -1.16 -6.53
N VAL A 63 2.30 -0.91 -7.75
CA VAL A 63 0.87 -1.03 -8.10
C VAL A 63 0.39 -2.48 -7.98
N GLU A 64 1.20 -3.44 -8.43
CA GLU A 64 0.91 -4.87 -8.37
C GLU A 64 0.83 -5.38 -6.92
N TRP A 65 1.65 -4.86 -6.01
CA TRP A 65 1.58 -5.22 -4.59
C TRP A 65 0.34 -4.65 -3.91
N ASN A 66 -0.01 -3.41 -4.24
CA ASN A 66 -1.23 -2.77 -3.76
C ASN A 66 -2.48 -3.49 -4.30
N TYR A 67 -2.42 -4.04 -5.51
CA TYR A 67 -3.47 -4.91 -6.03
C TYR A 67 -3.64 -6.18 -5.19
N LEU A 68 -2.56 -6.85 -4.78
CA LEU A 68 -2.65 -8.04 -3.91
C LEU A 68 -3.28 -7.69 -2.56
N VAL A 69 -2.85 -6.60 -1.95
CA VAL A 69 -3.43 -6.10 -0.68
C VAL A 69 -4.92 -5.80 -0.85
N MET A 70 -5.29 -5.06 -1.90
CA MET A 70 -6.68 -4.75 -2.22
C MET A 70 -7.53 -6.01 -2.42
N ARG A 71 -7.02 -7.01 -3.15
CA ARG A 71 -7.72 -8.28 -3.36
C ARG A 71 -7.95 -9.02 -2.05
N GLY A 72 -6.93 -9.10 -1.19
CA GLY A 72 -7.05 -9.67 0.14
C GLY A 72 -8.07 -8.93 1.01
N LEU A 73 -8.11 -7.59 0.96
CA LEU A 73 -9.14 -6.81 1.66
C LEU A 73 -10.55 -7.19 1.19
N LEU A 74 -10.76 -7.36 -0.12
CA LEU A 74 -12.05 -7.80 -0.66
C LEU A 74 -12.44 -9.20 -0.21
N ASP A 75 -11.50 -10.15 -0.20
CA ASP A 75 -11.74 -11.54 0.20
C ASP A 75 -12.17 -11.67 1.66
N TYR A 76 -11.69 -10.76 2.52
CA TYR A 76 -12.08 -10.69 3.94
C TYR A 76 -13.26 -9.74 4.22
N GLY A 77 -13.86 -9.14 3.19
CA GLY A 77 -15.05 -8.30 3.31
C GLY A 77 -14.78 -6.82 3.68
N PHE A 78 -13.53 -6.39 3.70
CA PHE A 78 -13.10 -5.00 3.96
C PHE A 78 -13.25 -4.12 2.72
N LYS A 79 -14.50 -4.00 2.24
CA LYS A 79 -14.83 -3.38 0.95
C LYS A 79 -14.56 -1.87 0.92
N THR A 80 -14.74 -1.18 2.04
CA THR A 80 -14.52 0.27 2.14
C THR A 80 -13.05 0.58 1.96
N GLU A 81 -12.19 -0.14 2.67
CA GLU A 81 -10.75 0.01 2.67
C GLU A 81 -10.15 -0.42 1.33
N ALA A 82 -10.68 -1.50 0.73
CA ALA A 82 -10.30 -1.89 -0.63
C ALA A 82 -10.58 -0.79 -1.66
N LYS A 83 -11.76 -0.16 -1.59
CA LYS A 83 -12.15 0.94 -2.49
C LYS A 83 -11.28 2.18 -2.27
N GLU A 84 -11.01 2.51 -1.01
CA GLU A 84 -10.14 3.63 -0.65
C GLU A 84 -8.70 3.42 -1.16
N LEU A 85 -8.15 2.21 -1.02
CA LEU A 85 -6.83 1.87 -1.53
C LEU A 85 -6.74 2.08 -3.04
N VAL A 86 -7.73 1.62 -3.81
CA VAL A 86 -7.79 1.85 -5.26
C VAL A 86 -7.82 3.34 -5.59
N ASN A 87 -8.60 4.13 -4.85
CA ASN A 87 -8.70 5.57 -5.06
C ASN A 87 -7.36 6.26 -4.78
N ASN A 88 -6.66 5.88 -3.71
CA ASN A 88 -5.38 6.48 -3.32
C ASN A 88 -4.29 6.17 -4.36
N VAL A 89 -4.17 4.91 -4.79
CA VAL A 89 -3.22 4.51 -5.84
C VAL A 89 -3.55 5.20 -7.16
N SER A 90 -4.82 5.18 -7.57
CA SER A 90 -5.26 5.85 -8.81
C SER A 90 -5.01 7.35 -8.78
N LYS A 91 -5.19 8.00 -7.61
CA LYS A 91 -4.90 9.42 -7.44
C LYS A 91 -3.42 9.72 -7.71
N GLY A 92 -2.50 8.92 -7.15
CA GLY A 92 -1.06 9.07 -7.39
C GLY A 92 -0.71 8.92 -8.87
N MET A 93 -1.19 7.85 -9.50
CA MET A 93 -0.98 7.56 -10.92
C MET A 93 -1.53 8.67 -11.82
N ILE A 94 -2.77 9.11 -11.60
CA ILE A 94 -3.43 10.16 -12.40
C ILE A 94 -2.71 11.49 -12.24
N THR A 95 -2.25 11.83 -11.04
CA THR A 95 -1.52 13.08 -10.81
C THR A 95 -0.23 13.12 -11.62
N ILE A 96 0.55 12.05 -11.63
CA ILE A 96 1.78 11.98 -12.44
C ILE A 96 1.49 11.95 -13.93
N LEU A 97 0.50 11.15 -14.35
CA LEU A 97 0.09 11.08 -15.75
C LEU A 97 -0.30 12.46 -16.30
N LYS A 98 -0.93 13.32 -15.49
CA LYS A 98 -1.27 14.70 -15.88
C LYS A 98 -0.05 15.63 -15.98
N GLN A 99 1.04 15.33 -15.28
CA GLN A 99 2.24 16.17 -15.24
C GLN A 99 3.23 15.82 -16.36
N ASN A 100 3.47 14.54 -16.60
CA ASN A 100 4.50 14.09 -17.53
C ASN A 100 4.04 13.09 -18.60
N HIS A 101 2.75 12.72 -18.63
CA HIS A 101 2.16 11.81 -19.60
C HIS A 101 2.73 10.38 -19.61
N ASN A 102 3.37 9.96 -18.51
CA ASN A 102 3.96 8.63 -18.36
C ASN A 102 3.27 7.81 -17.26
N LEU A 103 3.40 6.48 -17.39
CA LEU A 103 3.16 5.53 -16.31
C LEU A 103 4.51 4.98 -15.85
N TRP A 104 4.65 4.76 -14.55
CA TRP A 104 5.90 4.37 -13.91
C TRP A 104 5.73 3.05 -13.19
N GLU A 105 6.87 2.41 -12.92
CA GLU A 105 6.94 1.13 -12.20
C GLU A 105 6.39 1.28 -10.77
N PHE A 106 6.71 2.39 -10.10
CA PHE A 106 6.27 2.70 -8.75
C PHE A 106 6.09 4.21 -8.58
N TYR A 107 5.38 4.59 -7.51
CA TYR A 107 5.03 5.98 -7.20
C TYR A 107 5.41 6.30 -5.77
N SER A 108 5.68 7.57 -5.47
CA SER A 108 5.87 7.97 -4.08
C SER A 108 4.56 7.85 -3.29
N PRO A 109 4.57 7.26 -2.09
CA PRO A 109 3.40 7.19 -1.20
C PRO A 109 2.96 8.55 -0.66
N ASP A 110 3.89 9.52 -0.57
CA ASP A 110 3.72 10.76 0.21
C ASP A 110 3.53 12.01 -0.66
N GLU A 111 4.12 12.02 -1.85
CA GLU A 111 4.14 13.18 -2.74
C GLU A 111 3.89 12.74 -4.18
N ALA A 112 3.42 13.68 -5.00
CA ALA A 112 3.28 13.44 -6.44
C ALA A 112 4.67 13.38 -7.08
N TRP A 113 5.26 12.19 -7.08
CA TRP A 113 6.54 11.91 -7.71
C TRP A 113 6.49 10.62 -8.53
N GLY A 114 7.05 10.68 -9.73
CA GLY A 114 7.13 9.65 -10.76
C GLY A 114 7.66 10.28 -12.03
#